data_AF-A0A9X1MAX5-F1
#
_entry.id   AF-A0A9X1MAX5-F1
#
_cell.length_a   1.000
_cell.length_b   1.000
_cell.length_c   1.000
_cell.angle_alpha   90.00
_cell.angle_beta   90.00
_cell.angle_gamma   90.00
#
_symmetry.space_group_name_H-M   'P 1'
#
loop_
_entity.id
_entity.type
_entity.pdbx_description
1 polymer ?
#
loop_
_entity_poly.entity_id
_entity_poly.type
_entity_poly.pdbx_seq_one_letter_code
_entity_poly.pdbx_strand_id
1 'polypeptide(L)'
;MASSSGHRVPRRRGPVAVVLGGIAAGVLGTSLHAQVLYAGDTPLPLGAAAALLFSAAVSVFTGLWARSVLVSALTGVLTYVLLGLFTLDLLGGPLIVTGTASGVELPVVTAGIVWLYGQAVATVAAVLVCAAVLRREARYQRSHPESVPGVAYGTDPGYRPGPVSPE
;
A
#
# COMPACT_ATOMS: atom_id res chain seq x y z
N MET A 1 31.77 17.60 15.88
CA MET A 1 31.07 16.40 15.38
C MET A 1 29.62 16.46 15.85
N ALA A 2 28.73 17.05 15.04
CA ALA A 2 27.32 17.12 15.38
C ALA A 2 26.62 15.83 14.93
N SER A 3 26.08 15.09 15.89
CA SER A 3 25.27 13.90 15.67
C SER A 3 23.96 14.32 14.98
N SER A 4 23.82 14.00 13.69
CA SER A 4 22.52 14.13 13.02
C SER A 4 21.59 13.05 13.59
N SER A 5 20.73 13.40 14.53
CA SER A 5 19.61 12.60 14.99
C SER A 5 18.50 12.57 13.91
N GLY A 6 18.85 12.11 12.72
CA GLY A 6 17.90 11.82 11.67
C GLY A 6 16.94 10.75 12.16
N HIS A 7 15.64 11.03 12.09
CA HIS A 7 14.55 10.15 12.46
C HIS A 7 14.60 8.88 11.58
N ARG A 8 15.41 7.87 11.98
CA ARG A 8 15.58 6.64 11.21
C ARG A 8 14.30 5.82 11.35
N VAL A 9 13.63 5.58 10.21
CA VAL A 9 12.51 4.64 10.15
C VAL A 9 13.00 3.27 10.67
N PRO A 10 12.32 2.65 11.65
CA PRO A 10 12.75 1.36 12.20
C PRO A 10 12.89 0.32 11.10
N ARG A 11 14.04 -0.37 11.08
CA ARG A 11 14.45 -1.32 10.04
C ARG A 11 13.45 -2.47 9.79
N ARG A 12 12.58 -2.77 10.77
CA ARG A 12 11.55 -3.82 10.70
C ARG A 12 10.22 -3.37 10.07
N ARG A 13 9.98 -2.07 9.88
CA ARG A 13 8.70 -1.59 9.32
C ARG A 13 8.45 -2.12 7.92
N GLY A 14 9.47 -2.16 7.05
CA GLY A 14 9.32 -2.66 5.68
C GLY A 14 8.81 -4.10 5.60
N PRO A 15 9.53 -5.09 6.14
CA PRO A 15 9.10 -6.50 6.07
C PRO A 15 7.73 -6.76 6.72
N VAL A 16 7.45 -6.13 7.87
CA VAL A 16 6.16 -6.27 8.55
C VAL A 16 5.02 -5.71 7.68
N ALA A 17 5.23 -4.55 7.05
CA ALA A 17 4.25 -3.96 6.14
C ALA A 17 3.96 -4.87 4.94
N VAL A 18 5.01 -5.43 4.33
CA VAL A 18 4.88 -6.33 3.18
C VAL A 18 4.04 -7.54 3.55
N VAL A 19 4.38 -8.21 4.66
CA VAL A 19 3.68 -9.45 5.07
C VAL A 19 2.24 -9.17 5.46
N LEU A 20 2.00 -8.21 6.35
CA LEU A 20 0.64 -7.92 6.83
C LEU A 20 -0.23 -7.35 5.71
N GLY A 21 0.30 -6.41 4.93
CA GLY A 21 -0.42 -5.83 3.79
C GLY A 21 -0.68 -6.86 2.70
N GLY A 22 0.32 -7.68 2.38
CA GLY A 22 0.20 -8.70 1.34
C GLY A 22 -0.85 -9.76 1.67
N ILE A 23 -0.84 -10.27 2.90
CA ILE A 23 -1.82 -11.23 3.41
C ILE A 23 -3.20 -10.59 3.52
N ALA A 24 -3.32 -9.39 4.10
CA ALA A 24 -4.61 -8.71 4.23
C ALA A 24 -5.23 -8.44 2.85
N ALA A 25 -4.46 -7.92 1.90
CA ALA A 25 -4.92 -7.68 0.54
C ALA A 25 -5.30 -8.99 -0.18
N GLY A 26 -4.50 -10.05 -0.03
CA GLY A 26 -4.76 -11.35 -0.64
C GLY A 26 -6.04 -11.99 -0.09
N VAL A 27 -6.16 -12.12 1.23
CA VAL A 27 -7.29 -12.80 1.88
C VAL A 27 -8.57 -11.98 1.75
N LEU A 28 -8.56 -10.72 2.18
CA LEU A 28 -9.77 -9.90 2.17
C LEU A 28 -10.19 -9.51 0.76
N GLY A 29 -9.22 -9.26 -0.14
CA GLY A 29 -9.50 -9.04 -1.56
C GLY A 29 -10.11 -10.26 -2.22
N THR A 30 -9.68 -11.47 -1.83
CA THR A 30 -10.31 -12.72 -2.31
C THR A 30 -11.73 -12.89 -1.76
N SER A 31 -12.03 -12.45 -0.53
CA SER A 31 -13.43 -12.42 -0.09
C SER A 31 -14.28 -11.41 -0.89
N LEU A 32 -13.69 -10.28 -1.27
CA LEU A 32 -14.37 -9.21 -2.01
C LEU A 32 -14.60 -9.55 -3.49
N HIS A 33 -13.66 -10.24 -4.14
CA HIS A 33 -13.79 -10.58 -5.57
C HIS A 33 -14.94 -11.56 -5.84
N ALA A 34 -15.30 -12.38 -4.85
CA ALA A 34 -16.40 -13.33 -4.92
C ALA A 34 -17.78 -12.65 -5.03
N GLN A 35 -17.85 -11.33 -4.83
CA GLN A 35 -19.09 -10.57 -4.94
C GLN A 35 -19.39 -10.23 -6.41
N VAL A 36 -20.25 -11.02 -7.05
CA VAL A 36 -20.82 -10.69 -8.36
C VAL A 36 -22.15 -9.96 -8.14
N LEU A 37 -22.25 -8.72 -8.61
CA LEU A 37 -23.47 -7.94 -8.56
C LEU A 37 -24.24 -8.13 -9.87
N TYR A 38 -25.57 -8.06 -9.82
CA TYR A 38 -26.42 -8.22 -10.99
C TYR A 38 -27.22 -6.94 -11.25
N ALA A 39 -27.19 -6.47 -12.49
CA ALA A 39 -28.06 -5.42 -13.00
C ALA A 39 -29.08 -6.07 -13.95
N GLY A 40 -30.25 -6.45 -13.41
CA GLY A 40 -31.14 -7.39 -14.10
C GLY A 40 -30.44 -8.75 -14.28
N ASP A 41 -30.47 -9.29 -15.49
CA ASP A 41 -29.78 -10.54 -15.82
C ASP A 41 -28.29 -10.35 -16.19
N THR A 42 -27.78 -9.11 -16.14
CA THR A 42 -26.38 -8.82 -16.49
C THR A 42 -25.47 -8.92 -15.27
N PRO A 43 -24.55 -9.89 -15.24
CA PRO A 43 -23.56 -10.00 -14.17
C PRO A 43 -22.45 -8.95 -14.33
N LEU A 44 -22.15 -8.26 -13.23
CA LEU A 44 -21.11 -7.24 -13.15
C LEU A 44 -20.06 -7.67 -12.10
N PRO A 45 -18.77 -7.80 -12.47
CA PRO A 45 -17.70 -8.23 -11.57
C PRO A 45 -17.21 -7.06 -10.68
N LEU A 46 -18.13 -6.31 -10.08
CA LEU A 46 -17.82 -5.14 -9.25
C LEU A 46 -17.04 -5.52 -8.00
N GLY A 47 -17.25 -6.72 -7.44
CA GLY A 47 -16.43 -7.25 -6.35
C GLY A 47 -14.97 -7.37 -6.75
N ALA A 48 -14.66 -7.87 -7.95
CA ALA A 48 -13.30 -7.97 -8.45
C ALA A 48 -12.67 -6.57 -8.64
N ALA A 49 -13.42 -5.62 -9.19
CA ALA A 49 -12.96 -4.23 -9.31
C ALA A 49 -12.66 -3.60 -7.93
N ALA A 50 -13.53 -3.82 -6.94
CA ALA A 50 -13.33 -3.33 -5.59
C ALA A 50 -12.13 -4.01 -4.90
N ALA A 51 -11.91 -5.31 -5.15
CA ALA A 51 -10.73 -6.04 -4.67
C ALA A 51 -9.43 -5.44 -5.22
N LEU A 52 -9.38 -5.11 -6.51
CA LEU A 52 -8.23 -4.44 -7.16
C LEU A 52 -7.95 -3.07 -6.55
N LEU A 53 -9.00 -2.27 -6.34
CA LEU A 53 -8.87 -0.96 -5.71
C LEU A 53 -8.36 -1.10 -4.26
N PHE A 54 -8.92 -2.04 -3.50
CA PHE A 54 -8.50 -2.32 -2.14
C PHE A 54 -7.03 -2.76 -2.08
N SER A 55 -6.61 -3.68 -2.96
CA SER A 55 -5.21 -4.14 -3.00
C SER A 55 -4.24 -3.01 -3.38
N ALA A 56 -4.59 -2.19 -4.36
CA ALA A 56 -3.81 -1.02 -4.72
C ALA A 56 -3.69 -0.04 -3.54
N ALA A 57 -4.78 0.22 -2.83
CA ALA A 57 -4.79 1.09 -1.66
C ALA A 57 -3.91 0.54 -0.53
N VAL A 58 -3.97 -0.77 -0.24
CA VAL A 58 -3.10 -1.42 0.75
C VAL A 58 -1.64 -1.33 0.35
N SER A 59 -1.30 -1.60 -0.92
CA SER A 59 0.07 -1.49 -1.43
C SER A 59 0.62 -0.06 -1.36
N VAL A 60 -0.20 0.94 -1.70
CA VAL A 60 0.17 2.36 -1.52
C VAL A 60 0.38 2.65 -0.03
N PHE A 61 -0.56 2.25 0.82
CA PHE A 61 -0.50 2.50 2.26
C PHE A 61 0.76 1.90 2.90
N THR A 62 1.11 0.64 2.59
CA THR A 62 2.33 0.01 3.13
C THR A 62 3.60 0.72 2.65
N GLY A 63 3.64 1.12 1.38
CA GLY A 63 4.74 1.89 0.81
C GLY A 63 4.91 3.26 1.46
N LEU A 64 3.82 3.99 1.69
CA LEU A 64 3.85 5.28 2.37
C LEU A 64 4.21 5.13 3.85
N TRP A 65 3.65 4.13 4.55
CA TRP A 65 3.95 3.85 5.95
C TRP A 65 5.43 3.51 6.19
N ALA A 66 6.02 2.74 5.27
CA ALA A 66 7.44 2.40 5.30
C ALA A 66 8.33 3.45 4.61
N ARG A 67 7.74 4.49 4.01
CA ARG A 67 8.42 5.50 3.16
C ARG A 67 9.30 4.87 2.08
N SER A 68 8.82 3.81 1.43
CA SER A 68 9.58 3.03 0.45
C SER A 68 8.71 2.52 -0.69
N VAL A 69 9.05 2.92 -1.92
CA VAL A 69 8.41 2.41 -3.14
C VAL A 69 8.60 0.90 -3.29
N LEU A 70 9.76 0.38 -2.86
CA LEU A 70 10.04 -1.06 -2.89
C LEU A 70 9.08 -1.84 -1.97
N VAL A 71 8.70 -1.28 -0.82
CA VAL A 71 7.73 -1.92 0.08
C VAL A 71 6.34 -2.01 -0.56
N SER A 72 5.90 -0.97 -1.28
CA SER A 72 4.65 -1.03 -2.07
C SER A 72 4.71 -2.14 -3.13
N ALA A 73 5.80 -2.19 -3.91
CA ALA A 73 6.00 -3.21 -4.94
C ALA A 73 5.97 -4.63 -4.36
N LEU A 74 6.76 -4.88 -3.31
CA LEU A 74 6.83 -6.20 -2.66
C LEU A 74 5.50 -6.61 -2.01
N THR A 75 4.73 -5.66 -1.50
CA THR A 75 3.37 -5.93 -0.99
C THR A 75 2.48 -6.47 -2.12
N GLY A 76 2.46 -5.79 -3.27
CA GLY A 76 1.65 -6.21 -4.42
C GLY A 76 2.12 -7.54 -5.03
N VAL A 77 3.44 -7.75 -5.12
CA VAL A 77 4.03 -9.03 -5.56
C VAL A 77 3.63 -10.17 -4.63
N LEU A 78 3.74 -9.99 -3.31
CA LEU A 78 3.34 -11.01 -2.34
C LEU A 78 1.83 -11.32 -2.48
N THR A 79 0.99 -10.30 -2.62
CA THR A 79 -0.44 -10.52 -2.90
C THR A 79 -0.64 -11.32 -4.19
N TYR A 80 0.05 -10.99 -5.28
CA TYR A 80 -0.07 -11.72 -6.55
C TYR A 80 0.34 -13.20 -6.41
N VAL A 81 1.41 -13.49 -5.67
CA VAL A 81 1.83 -14.87 -5.36
C VAL A 81 0.75 -15.60 -4.58
N LEU A 82 0.14 -14.98 -3.56
CA LEU A 82 -0.96 -15.57 -2.81
C LEU A 82 -2.18 -15.84 -3.69
N LEU A 83 -2.54 -14.92 -4.58
CA LEU A 83 -3.62 -15.14 -5.55
C LEU A 83 -3.32 -16.34 -6.46
N GLY A 84 -2.08 -16.47 -6.95
CA GLY A 84 -1.65 -17.65 -7.69
C GLY A 84 -1.85 -18.94 -6.89
N LEU A 85 -1.48 -18.96 -5.61
CA LEU A 85 -1.73 -20.10 -4.72
C LEU A 85 -3.24 -20.38 -4.54
N PHE A 86 -4.06 -19.34 -4.49
CA PHE A 86 -5.52 -19.47 -4.36
C PHE A 86 -6.22 -19.99 -5.63
N THR A 87 -5.53 -20.01 -6.77
CA THR A 87 -6.04 -20.70 -7.98
C THR A 87 -5.79 -22.21 -7.94
N LEU A 88 -4.95 -22.69 -7.02
CA LEU A 88 -4.65 -24.10 -6.87
C LEU A 88 -5.74 -24.78 -6.02
N ASP A 89 -6.07 -26.02 -6.35
CA ASP A 89 -6.95 -26.85 -5.54
C ASP A 89 -6.17 -27.49 -4.38
N LEU A 90 -5.93 -26.71 -3.33
CA LEU A 90 -5.19 -27.15 -2.14
C LEU A 90 -6.09 -27.55 -0.96
N LEU A 91 -7.36 -27.14 -0.97
CA LEU A 91 -8.27 -27.23 0.18
C LEU A 91 -9.67 -27.75 -0.19
N GLY A 92 -9.81 -28.51 -1.29
CA GLY A 92 -11.09 -29.04 -1.76
C GLY A 92 -11.86 -28.09 -2.68
N GLY A 93 -11.15 -27.23 -3.39
CA GLY A 93 -11.63 -26.28 -4.38
C GLY A 93 -10.71 -25.05 -4.50
N PRO A 94 -10.55 -24.47 -5.71
CA PRO A 94 -9.82 -23.22 -5.87
C PRO A 94 -10.62 -22.05 -5.29
N LEU A 95 -9.95 -21.17 -4.54
CA LEU A 95 -10.55 -19.94 -4.01
C LEU A 95 -10.71 -18.86 -5.09
N ILE A 96 -9.95 -18.96 -6.18
CA ILE A 96 -10.06 -18.10 -7.36
C ILE A 96 -10.22 -18.99 -8.58
N VAL A 97 -11.37 -18.91 -9.23
CA VAL A 97 -11.67 -19.69 -10.43
C VAL A 97 -11.27 -18.89 -11.68
N THR A 98 -10.29 -19.40 -12.45
CA THR A 98 -9.79 -18.76 -13.67
C THR A 98 -9.90 -19.63 -14.92
N GLY A 99 -10.40 -20.86 -14.80
CA GLY A 99 -10.49 -21.83 -15.90
C GLY A 99 -11.44 -22.99 -15.61
N THR A 100 -11.78 -23.72 -16.67
CA THR A 100 -12.92 -24.63 -16.88
C THR A 100 -12.97 -25.87 -15.98
N ALA A 101 -13.27 -25.71 -14.70
CA ALA A 101 -14.00 -26.76 -13.99
C ALA A 101 -15.40 -26.86 -14.62
N SER A 102 -15.72 -28.01 -15.23
CA SER A 102 -17.03 -28.28 -15.84
C SER A 102 -18.14 -28.04 -14.81
N GLY A 103 -18.93 -26.98 -14.98
CA GLY A 103 -20.08 -26.65 -14.13
C GLY A 103 -20.01 -25.30 -13.39
N VAL A 104 -18.95 -24.50 -13.56
CA VAL A 104 -18.88 -23.15 -12.96
C VAL A 104 -19.44 -22.09 -13.89
N GLU A 105 -20.30 -21.23 -13.35
CA GLU A 105 -20.95 -20.11 -14.02
C GLU A 105 -19.93 -19.10 -14.59
N LEU A 106 -20.12 -18.69 -15.86
CA LEU A 106 -19.24 -17.77 -16.58
C LEU A 106 -18.91 -16.46 -15.82
N PRO A 107 -19.86 -15.83 -15.08
CA PRO A 107 -19.58 -14.65 -14.26
C PRO A 107 -18.53 -14.85 -13.18
N VAL A 108 -18.51 -16.03 -12.57
CA VAL A 108 -17.55 -16.38 -11.50
C VAL A 108 -16.15 -16.48 -12.08
N VAL A 109 -16.02 -17.17 -13.23
CA VAL A 109 -14.75 -17.27 -13.96
C VAL A 109 -14.25 -15.89 -14.38
N THR A 110 -15.15 -15.04 -14.87
CA THR A 110 -14.81 -13.67 -15.28
C THR A 110 -14.31 -12.84 -14.10
N ALA A 111 -14.97 -12.91 -12.94
CA ALA A 111 -14.54 -12.22 -11.73
C ALA A 111 -13.15 -12.71 -11.25
N GLY A 112 -12.88 -14.01 -11.30
CA GLY A 112 -11.58 -14.58 -10.96
C GLY A 112 -10.46 -14.16 -11.90
N ILE A 113 -10.71 -14.14 -13.21
CA ILE A 113 -9.78 -13.63 -14.23
C ILE A 113 -9.47 -12.15 -13.99
N VAL A 114 -10.50 -11.32 -13.78
CA VAL A 114 -10.33 -9.88 -13.50
C VAL A 114 -9.51 -9.68 -12.24
N TRP A 115 -9.78 -10.42 -11.17
CA TRP A 115 -9.05 -10.31 -9.92
C TRP A 115 -7.58 -10.73 -10.08
N LEU A 116 -7.33 -11.90 -10.67
CA LEU A 116 -5.98 -12.43 -10.83
C LEU A 116 -5.12 -11.56 -11.75
N TYR A 117 -5.56 -11.33 -12.98
CA TYR A 117 -4.74 -10.59 -13.96
C TYR A 117 -4.74 -9.09 -13.70
N GLY A 118 -5.86 -8.54 -13.21
CA GLY A 118 -5.94 -7.14 -12.83
C GLY A 118 -4.98 -6.79 -11.69
N GLN A 119 -4.62 -7.75 -10.83
CA GLN A 119 -3.74 -7.50 -9.70
C GLN A 119 -2.34 -7.03 -10.11
N ALA A 120 -1.85 -7.50 -11.27
CA ALA A 120 -0.58 -7.01 -11.82
C ALA A 120 -0.67 -5.51 -12.17
N VAL A 121 -1.77 -5.11 -12.82
CA VAL A 121 -2.04 -3.71 -13.18
C VAL A 121 -2.21 -2.85 -11.92
N ALA A 122 -2.97 -3.33 -10.93
CA ALA A 122 -3.17 -2.67 -9.65
C ALA A 122 -1.83 -2.47 -8.90
N THR A 123 -0.94 -3.45 -8.95
CA THR A 123 0.41 -3.35 -8.35
C THR A 123 1.24 -2.26 -9.03
N VAL A 124 1.27 -2.23 -10.36
CA VAL A 124 1.98 -1.17 -11.11
C VAL A 124 1.40 0.20 -10.78
N ALA A 125 0.08 0.34 -10.77
CA ALA A 125 -0.59 1.60 -10.43
C ALA A 125 -0.24 2.06 -9.00
N ALA A 126 -0.26 1.15 -8.02
CA ALA A 126 0.10 1.45 -6.65
C ALA A 126 1.55 1.93 -6.51
N VAL A 127 2.48 1.27 -7.19
CA VAL A 127 3.90 1.66 -7.22
C VAL A 127 4.08 3.06 -7.82
N LEU A 128 3.40 3.35 -8.93
CA LEU A 128 3.44 4.66 -9.57
C LEU A 128 2.89 5.77 -8.66
N VAL A 129 1.75 5.52 -8.02
CA VAL A 129 1.14 6.45 -7.05
C VAL A 129 2.06 6.67 -5.85
N CYS A 130 2.56 5.60 -5.23
CA CYS A 130 3.48 5.69 -4.10
C CYS A 130 4.75 6.48 -4.48
N ALA A 131 5.32 6.22 -5.65
CA ALA A 131 6.48 6.92 -6.15
C ALA A 131 6.19 8.40 -6.44
N ALA A 132 5.00 8.73 -6.96
CA ALA A 132 4.60 10.11 -7.22
C ALA A 132 4.47 10.90 -5.90
N VAL A 133 3.80 10.32 -4.90
CA VAL A 133 3.61 10.94 -3.57
C VAL A 133 4.95 11.18 -2.88
N LEU A 134 5.80 10.15 -2.76
CA LEU A 134 7.10 10.28 -2.10
C LEU A 134 8.04 11.25 -2.83
N ARG A 135 8.01 11.29 -4.18
CA ARG A 135 8.77 12.28 -4.95
C ARG A 135 8.28 13.70 -4.72
N ARG A 136 6.97 13.91 -4.60
CA ARG A 136 6.39 15.23 -4.31
C ARG A 136 6.78 15.70 -2.91
N GLU A 137 6.74 14.83 -1.92
CA GLU A 137 7.19 15.14 -0.55
C GLU A 137 8.68 15.52 -0.53
N ALA A 138 9.53 14.74 -1.18
CA ALA A 138 10.97 15.02 -1.26
C ALA A 138 11.30 16.30 -2.04
N ARG A 139 10.45 16.73 -2.98
CA ARG A 139 10.58 18.02 -3.67
C ARG A 139 10.15 19.17 -2.76
N TYR A 140 9.03 19.01 -2.07
CA TYR A 140 8.52 20.01 -1.12
C TYR A 140 9.51 20.30 0.01
N GLN A 141 10.12 19.26 0.58
CA GLN A 141 11.15 19.40 1.61
C GLN A 141 12.41 20.13 1.11
N ARG A 142 12.78 19.95 -0.16
CA ARG A 142 13.92 20.65 -0.77
C ARG A 142 13.61 22.12 -1.08
N SER A 143 12.36 22.46 -1.39
CA SER A 143 11.95 23.84 -1.71
C SER A 143 11.63 24.68 -0.48
N HIS A 144 11.45 24.07 0.69
CA HIS A 144 11.23 24.74 1.97
C HIS A 144 12.31 24.33 2.99
N PRO A 145 13.59 24.70 2.78
CA PRO A 145 14.67 24.42 3.72
C PRO A 145 14.48 25.13 5.08
N GLU A 146 13.57 26.11 5.16
CA GLU A 146 13.24 26.86 6.36
C GLU A 146 11.82 26.55 6.86
N SER A 147 11.73 25.61 7.81
CA SER A 147 10.83 25.77 8.94
C SER A 147 11.54 25.20 10.16
N VAL A 148 12.20 26.13 10.86
CA VAL A 148 13.02 25.96 12.08
C VAL A 148 14.48 25.52 11.81
N PRO A 149 15.42 26.45 11.52
CA PRO A 149 16.63 26.43 12.32
C PRO A 149 16.14 26.47 13.76
N GLY A 150 16.58 25.54 14.60
CA GLY A 150 16.30 25.61 16.03
C GLY A 150 16.50 27.05 16.46
N VAL A 151 15.40 27.79 16.66
CA VAL A 151 15.41 28.88 17.60
C VAL A 151 15.84 28.13 18.84
N ALA A 152 17.07 28.34 19.26
CA ALA A 152 17.50 28.03 20.60
C ALA A 152 16.66 28.95 21.50
N TYR A 153 15.36 28.67 21.59
CA TYR A 153 14.48 29.27 22.55
C TYR A 153 14.96 28.67 23.85
N GLY A 154 15.53 29.53 24.69
CA GLY A 154 16.31 29.17 25.86
C GLY A 154 15.71 27.99 26.62
N THR A 155 16.33 26.83 26.46
CA THR A 155 16.21 25.70 27.37
C THR A 155 17.48 25.52 28.19
N ASP A 156 18.38 26.51 28.19
CA ASP A 156 19.31 26.67 29.31
C ASP A 156 18.46 27.18 30.49
N PRO A 157 18.34 26.42 31.60
CA PRO A 157 17.67 26.89 32.82
C PRO A 157 18.31 28.16 33.39
N GLY A 158 19.47 28.58 32.89
CA GLY A 158 20.22 29.76 33.29
C GLY A 158 20.19 30.95 32.34
N TYR A 159 19.41 30.95 31.25
CA TYR A 159 19.34 32.12 30.37
C TYR A 159 18.69 33.32 31.09
N ARG A 160 19.51 34.26 31.56
CA ARG A 160 19.08 35.62 31.92
C ARG A 160 19.38 36.54 30.74
N PRO A 161 18.38 37.23 30.16
CA PRO A 161 18.68 38.30 29.24
C PRO A 161 19.55 39.34 29.95
N GLY A 162 20.67 39.73 29.33
CA GLY A 162 21.54 40.80 29.82
C GLY A 162 20.78 42.14 29.86
N PRO A 163 21.21 43.10 30.68
CA PRO A 163 20.53 44.38 30.78
C PRO A 163 20.57 45.08 29.43
N VAL A 164 19.39 45.48 28.96
CA VAL A 164 19.24 46.39 27.83
C VAL A 164 19.88 47.73 28.21
N SER A 165 20.94 48.10 27.50
CA SER A 165 21.53 49.44 27.59
C SER A 165 20.48 50.46 27.15
N PRO A 166 20.16 51.49 27.95
CA PRO A 166 19.37 52.60 27.47
C PRO A 166 20.24 53.47 26.54
N GLU A 167 19.71 53.77 25.37
CA GLU A 167 20.12 54.96 24.60
C GLU A 167 19.50 56.22 25.23
#